data_AF-A0AAD4L9X2-F1
#
_entry.id   AF-A0AAD4L9X2-F1
#
_cell.length_a   1.000
_cell.length_b   1.000
_cell.length_c   1.000
_cell.angle_alpha   90.00
_cell.angle_beta   90.00
_cell.angle_gamma   90.00
#
_symmetry.space_group_name_H-M   'P 1'
#
loop_
_entity.id
_entity.type
_entity.pdbx_description
1 polymer ?
#
loop_
_entity_poly.entity_id
_entity_poly.type
_entity_poly.pdbx_seq_one_letter_code
_entity_poly.pdbx_strand_id
1 'polypeptide(L)'
;MSALYCVNGTVCDAQQDEQSFAIDTNSTILTNGQSIGLALTAEASFLSFGALTVIFILIARNLLRYRRSLPNGDWKLLRTPADIYMLSLFSYDLVQAVGGILNVRWADDGIVTMGSYCTAQGIMKQMGELGVALLTLILTIHTFTTALWSVGAEARSFAFGVVTFTCLFVVLWVGISNGVHKDFETPTPFWCWIGPKYNGERLAGEYVWMWIALFASVVMYVPVHFWMKGHLSVDGEKWYKFPHKISSYPLAYSVMVIPLSVSRWLLFNHKNVPSATTFFGIIMFHLSGATNVLLFLIVRPRLLLFTPPDELGESSVELAHTSTSSAIFPDMIEHDQSLPTRPGFMDDV
;
A
#
# COMPACT_ATOMS: atom_id res chain seq x y z
N MET A 1 -17.97 -47.75 -10.99
CA MET A 1 -16.75 -47.81 -10.18
C MET A 1 -15.59 -47.59 -11.14
N SER A 2 -15.27 -46.33 -11.42
CA SER A 2 -14.11 -45.94 -12.22
C SER A 2 -13.43 -44.82 -11.47
N ALA A 3 -12.54 -45.22 -10.56
CA ALA A 3 -11.70 -44.32 -9.81
C ALA A 3 -10.54 -43.89 -10.73
N LEU A 4 -10.40 -42.59 -11.00
CA LEU A 4 -9.12 -42.07 -11.47
C LEU A 4 -8.24 -41.86 -10.24
N TYR A 5 -7.43 -42.87 -9.94
CA TYR A 5 -6.28 -42.74 -9.06
C TYR A 5 -5.18 -42.02 -9.84
N CYS A 6 -4.84 -40.79 -9.44
CA CYS A 6 -3.54 -40.20 -9.81
C CYS A 6 -2.48 -40.80 -8.88
N VAL A 7 -1.83 -41.87 -9.33
CA VAL A 7 -0.68 -42.46 -8.65
C VAL A 7 0.59 -41.82 -9.20
N ASN A 8 1.47 -41.38 -8.28
CA ASN A 8 2.86 -40.93 -8.51
C ASN A 8 3.08 -39.62 -9.26
N GLY A 9 2.76 -38.48 -8.63
CA GLY A 9 3.59 -37.26 -8.70
C GLY A 9 3.97 -36.70 -10.09
N THR A 10 3.26 -37.06 -11.16
CA THR A 10 3.46 -36.51 -12.50
C THR A 10 2.14 -36.07 -13.09
N VAL A 11 2.15 -34.82 -13.55
CA VAL A 11 1.00 -34.01 -13.97
C VAL A 11 0.29 -34.62 -15.18
N CYS A 12 -1.04 -34.56 -15.19
CA CYS A 12 -1.87 -35.04 -16.28
C CYS A 12 -1.53 -34.36 -17.61
N ASP A 13 -1.36 -35.16 -18.66
CA ASP A 13 -1.05 -34.70 -20.01
C ASP A 13 -2.27 -34.06 -20.68
N ALA A 14 -2.01 -33.00 -21.44
CA ALA A 14 -3.02 -32.13 -22.03
C ALA A 14 -3.57 -32.75 -23.32
N GLN A 15 -4.45 -33.75 -23.21
CA GLN A 15 -5.21 -34.23 -24.37
C GLN A 15 -6.45 -35.03 -23.97
N GLN A 16 -7.50 -34.36 -23.50
CA GLN A 16 -8.91 -34.69 -23.81
C GLN A 16 -9.88 -33.69 -23.16
N ASP A 17 -10.69 -33.08 -24.03
CA ASP A 17 -11.96 -32.40 -23.80
C ASP A 17 -12.01 -31.16 -22.88
N GLU A 18 -11.93 -29.98 -23.52
CA GLU A 18 -12.35 -28.66 -23.02
C GLU A 18 -13.84 -28.58 -22.61
N GLN A 19 -14.62 -29.67 -22.66
CA GLN A 19 -16.07 -29.69 -22.39
C GLN A 19 -16.49 -30.60 -21.23
N SER A 20 -15.55 -31.24 -20.53
CA SER A 20 -15.86 -32.11 -19.37
C SER A 20 -14.92 -31.83 -18.20
N PHE A 21 -14.64 -30.54 -17.94
CA PHE A 21 -14.20 -30.07 -16.63
C PHE A 21 -15.35 -30.32 -15.66
N ALA A 22 -15.43 -31.54 -15.13
CA ALA A 22 -16.35 -31.88 -14.06
C ALA A 22 -16.07 -30.90 -12.91
N ILE A 23 -16.94 -29.90 -12.77
CA ILE A 23 -17.09 -29.11 -11.56
C ILE A 23 -17.66 -30.10 -10.53
N ASP A 24 -16.79 -30.95 -9.99
CA ASP A 24 -17.04 -31.40 -8.64
C ASP A 24 -16.91 -30.12 -7.80
N THR A 25 -18.01 -29.63 -7.23
CA THR A 25 -18.07 -28.35 -6.49
C THR A 25 -17.04 -28.25 -5.36
N ASN A 26 -16.37 -29.35 -5.05
CA ASN A 26 -15.41 -29.50 -3.98
C ASN A 26 -13.93 -29.47 -4.43
N SER A 27 -13.63 -29.55 -5.74
CA SER A 27 -12.24 -29.53 -6.21
C SER A 27 -12.07 -28.99 -7.63
N THR A 28 -10.88 -28.47 -7.94
CA THR A 28 -10.52 -27.99 -9.28
C THR A 28 -9.14 -28.51 -9.66
N ILE A 29 -9.08 -29.32 -10.71
CA ILE A 29 -7.82 -29.85 -11.26
C ILE A 29 -7.15 -28.75 -12.09
N LEU A 30 -5.83 -28.62 -12.00
CA LEU A 30 -5.05 -27.58 -12.67
C LEU A 30 -4.27 -28.14 -13.86
N THR A 31 -4.17 -27.35 -14.93
CA THR A 31 -3.25 -27.65 -16.04
C THR A 31 -1.82 -27.24 -15.68
N ASN A 32 -0.82 -27.77 -16.41
CA ASN A 32 0.59 -27.39 -16.26
C ASN A 32 0.80 -25.87 -16.25
N GLY A 33 0.17 -25.16 -17.19
CA GLY A 33 0.26 -23.70 -17.27
C GLY A 33 -0.38 -22.98 -16.07
N GLN A 34 -1.43 -23.55 -15.49
CA GLN A 34 -2.10 -22.99 -14.32
C GLN A 34 -1.28 -23.22 -13.04
N SER A 35 -0.68 -24.40 -12.87
CA SER A 35 0.25 -24.68 -11.75
C SER A 35 1.48 -23.79 -11.81
N ILE A 36 2.06 -23.56 -12.99
CA ILE A 36 3.16 -22.59 -13.18
C ILE A 36 2.70 -21.18 -12.81
N GLY A 37 1.50 -20.76 -13.25
CA GLY A 37 0.93 -19.46 -12.88
C GLY A 37 0.78 -19.28 -11.36
N LEU A 38 0.36 -20.32 -10.64
CA LEU A 38 0.27 -20.30 -9.18
C LEU A 38 1.65 -20.26 -8.50
N ALA A 39 2.63 -20.99 -9.03
CA ALA A 39 4.01 -20.93 -8.54
C ALA A 39 4.59 -19.51 -8.67
N LEU A 40 4.44 -18.88 -9.84
CA LEU A 40 4.87 -17.49 -10.05
C LEU A 40 4.13 -16.50 -9.14
N THR A 41 2.85 -16.74 -8.87
CA THR A 41 2.07 -15.94 -7.92
C THR A 41 2.62 -16.08 -6.49
N ALA A 42 2.98 -17.30 -6.09
CA ALA A 42 3.61 -17.54 -4.79
C ALA A 42 4.99 -16.89 -4.69
N GLU A 43 5.83 -16.98 -5.74
CA GLU A 43 7.14 -16.31 -5.80
C GLU A 43 7.02 -14.79 -5.66
N ALA A 44 6.09 -14.16 -6.40
CA ALA A 44 5.78 -12.74 -6.25
C ALA A 44 5.36 -12.38 -4.81
N SER A 45 4.58 -13.26 -4.18
CA SER A 45 4.14 -13.09 -2.79
C SER A 45 5.29 -13.23 -1.80
N PHE A 46 6.24 -14.15 -2.02
CA PHE A 46 7.45 -14.26 -1.22
C PHE A 46 8.34 -13.03 -1.34
N LEU A 47 8.48 -12.46 -2.54
CA LEU A 47 9.22 -11.21 -2.73
C LEU A 47 8.60 -10.05 -1.94
N SER A 48 7.28 -9.88 -2.02
CA SER A 48 6.55 -8.88 -1.23
C SER A 48 6.67 -9.13 0.27
N PHE A 49 6.47 -10.37 0.72
CA PHE A 49 6.61 -10.75 2.13
C PHE A 49 8.01 -10.45 2.66
N GLY A 50 9.05 -10.80 1.90
CA GLY A 50 10.45 -10.52 2.23
C GLY A 50 10.72 -9.01 2.33
N ALA A 51 10.28 -8.23 1.34
CA ALA A 51 10.46 -6.77 1.32
C ALA A 51 9.77 -6.10 2.52
N LEU A 52 8.54 -6.49 2.83
CA LEU A 52 7.78 -5.98 3.98
C LEU A 52 8.45 -6.38 5.30
N THR A 53 8.88 -7.64 5.43
CA THR A 53 9.59 -8.14 6.61
C THR A 53 10.88 -7.33 6.85
N VAL A 54 11.64 -7.05 5.80
CA VAL A 54 12.84 -6.19 5.88
C VAL A 54 12.48 -4.79 6.38
N ILE A 55 11.42 -4.17 5.87
CA ILE A 55 10.98 -2.85 6.35
C ILE A 55 10.56 -2.87 7.81
N PHE A 56 9.79 -3.87 8.26
CA PHE A 56 9.43 -3.98 9.68
C PHE A 56 10.67 -4.16 10.56
N ILE A 57 11.65 -4.95 10.12
CA ILE A 57 12.94 -5.10 10.83
C ILE A 57 13.69 -3.76 10.88
N LEU A 58 13.73 -3.00 9.78
CA LEU A 58 14.39 -1.70 9.75
C LEU A 58 13.70 -0.67 10.65
N ILE A 59 12.36 -0.63 10.66
CA ILE A 59 11.56 0.22 11.55
C ILE A 59 11.83 -0.16 13.01
N ALA A 60 11.80 -1.45 13.34
CA ALA A 60 12.09 -1.93 14.70
C ALA A 60 13.52 -1.59 15.13
N ARG A 61 14.51 -1.79 14.26
CA ARG A 61 15.91 -1.41 14.50
C ARG A 61 16.06 0.09 14.73
N ASN A 62 15.40 0.92 13.92
CA ASN A 62 15.43 2.38 14.07
C ASN A 62 14.76 2.79 15.39
N LEU A 63 13.61 2.20 15.74
CA LEU A 63 12.94 2.43 17.02
C LEU A 63 13.85 2.11 18.21
N LEU A 64 14.55 0.97 18.18
CA LEU A 64 15.50 0.59 19.21
C LEU A 64 16.71 1.53 19.27
N ARG A 65 17.22 1.99 18.11
CA ARG A 65 18.30 2.97 18.03
C ARG A 65 17.90 4.29 18.69
N TYR A 66 16.69 4.79 18.41
CA TYR A 66 16.16 6.00 19.02
C TYR A 66 15.95 5.87 20.53
N ARG A 67 15.38 4.74 20.99
CA ARG A 67 15.24 4.45 22.43
C ARG A 67 16.56 4.45 23.18
N ARG A 68 17.62 3.92 22.57
CA ARG A 68 18.96 3.85 23.17
C ARG A 68 19.70 5.19 23.13
N SER A 69 19.59 5.94 22.03
CA SER A 69 20.38 7.16 21.82
C SER A 69 19.75 8.39 22.48
N LEU A 70 18.41 8.45 22.55
CA LEU A 70 17.65 9.57 23.11
C LEU A 70 16.54 9.06 24.06
N PRO A 71 16.88 8.45 25.20
CA PRO A 71 15.88 7.89 26.12
C PRO A 71 14.89 8.94 26.68
N ASN A 72 15.32 10.20 26.82
CA ASN A 72 14.48 11.32 27.27
C ASN A 72 14.09 12.29 26.13
N GLY A 73 14.31 11.94 24.87
CA GLY A 73 13.98 12.81 23.73
C GLY A 73 12.49 12.74 23.36
N ASP A 74 11.90 13.85 22.91
CA ASP A 74 10.52 13.90 22.39
C ASP A 74 10.42 13.36 20.95
N TRP A 75 10.84 12.10 20.75
CA TRP A 75 10.66 11.41 19.48
C TRP A 75 9.43 10.50 19.53
N LYS A 76 8.66 10.51 18.44
CA LYS A 76 7.47 9.66 18.25
C LYS A 76 7.65 8.87 16.96
N LEU A 77 7.33 7.58 16.99
CA LEU A 77 7.34 6.73 15.79
C LEU A 77 6.30 7.19 14.76
N LEU A 78 5.11 7.56 15.26
CA LEU A 78 3.97 7.98 14.46
C LEU A 78 3.78 9.50 14.62
N ARG A 79 4.51 10.28 13.80
CA ARG A 79 4.50 11.75 13.88
C ARG A 79 3.33 12.33 13.11
N THR A 80 3.03 11.77 11.95
CA THR A 80 2.01 12.24 11.02
C THR A 80 0.91 11.19 10.85
N PRO A 81 -0.33 11.60 10.50
CA PRO A 81 -1.38 10.67 10.09
C PRO A 81 -0.94 9.68 9.00
N ALA A 82 -0.11 10.15 8.07
CA ALA A 82 0.41 9.32 6.99
C ALA A 82 1.25 8.14 7.49
N ASP A 83 2.05 8.31 8.55
CA ASP A 83 2.81 7.22 9.20
C ASP A 83 1.88 6.07 9.62
N ILE A 84 0.71 6.41 10.19
CA ILE A 84 -0.27 5.46 10.72
C ILE A 84 -0.90 4.68 9.58
N TYR A 85 -1.32 5.37 8.51
CA TYR A 85 -1.89 4.73 7.33
C TYR A 85 -0.87 3.83 6.63
N MET A 86 0.38 4.26 6.48
CA MET A 86 1.42 3.45 5.84
C MET A 86 1.79 2.20 6.64
N LEU A 87 1.96 2.33 7.95
CA LEU A 87 2.25 1.15 8.80
C LEU A 87 1.11 0.12 8.75
N SER A 88 -0.13 0.60 8.70
CA SER A 88 -1.31 -0.24 8.59
C SER A 88 -1.43 -0.86 7.20
N LEU A 89 -1.13 -0.11 6.14
CA LEU A 89 -1.08 -0.62 4.76
C LEU A 89 -0.07 -1.76 4.62
N PHE A 90 1.16 -1.59 5.13
CA PHE A 90 2.18 -2.66 5.12
C PHE A 90 1.75 -3.89 5.91
N SER A 91 0.97 -3.70 6.98
CA SER A 91 0.44 -4.81 7.77
C SER A 91 -0.58 -5.62 6.96
N TYR A 92 -1.45 -4.96 6.19
CA TYR A 92 -2.39 -5.66 5.30
C TYR A 92 -1.70 -6.27 4.08
N ASP A 93 -0.70 -5.62 3.50
CA ASP A 93 0.12 -6.19 2.42
C ASP A 93 0.82 -7.48 2.88
N LEU A 94 1.24 -7.58 4.16
CA LEU A 94 1.78 -8.83 4.72
C LEU A 94 0.73 -9.94 4.75
N VAL A 95 -0.49 -9.63 5.20
CA VAL A 95 -1.61 -10.59 5.24
C VAL A 95 -1.95 -11.06 3.82
N GLN A 96 -2.01 -10.13 2.86
CA GLN A 96 -2.22 -10.42 1.44
C GLN A 96 -1.11 -11.32 0.87
N ALA A 97 0.16 -11.04 1.21
CA ALA A 97 1.29 -11.84 0.78
C ALA A 97 1.22 -13.28 1.32
N VAL A 98 0.78 -13.48 2.58
CA VAL A 98 0.55 -14.82 3.12
C VAL A 98 -0.52 -15.57 2.33
N GLY A 99 -1.64 -14.91 2.01
CA GLY A 99 -2.70 -15.52 1.17
C GLY A 99 -2.19 -15.95 -0.21
N GLY A 100 -1.24 -15.22 -0.78
CA GLY A 100 -0.56 -15.54 -2.04
C GLY A 100 0.48 -16.67 -1.92
N ILE A 101 1.25 -16.71 -0.82
CA ILE A 101 2.21 -17.80 -0.52
C ILE A 101 1.50 -19.15 -0.41
N LEU A 102 0.27 -19.19 0.12
CA LEU A 102 -0.50 -20.43 0.23
C LEU A 102 -0.80 -21.09 -1.13
N ASN A 103 -0.60 -20.39 -2.26
CA ASN A 103 -0.66 -21.01 -3.58
C ASN A 103 0.44 -22.04 -3.85
N VAL A 104 1.53 -22.08 -3.07
CA VAL A 104 2.61 -23.09 -3.22
C VAL A 104 2.05 -24.50 -3.19
N ARG A 105 1.16 -24.78 -2.24
CA ARG A 105 0.51 -26.09 -2.11
C ARG A 105 -0.24 -26.48 -3.39
N TRP A 106 -1.02 -25.55 -3.93
CA TRP A 106 -1.82 -25.81 -5.12
C TRP A 106 -0.97 -25.97 -6.38
N ALA A 107 0.15 -25.25 -6.45
CA ALA A 107 1.11 -25.42 -7.52
C ALA A 107 1.78 -26.81 -7.49
N ASP A 108 2.04 -27.35 -6.29
CA ASP A 108 2.63 -28.68 -6.08
C ASP A 108 1.61 -29.81 -6.28
N ASP A 109 0.45 -29.71 -5.62
CA ASP A 109 -0.60 -30.72 -5.66
C ASP A 109 -1.24 -30.84 -7.07
N GLY A 110 -1.25 -29.75 -7.86
CA GLY A 110 -1.93 -29.68 -9.15
C GLY A 110 -3.46 -29.78 -9.07
N ILE A 111 -4.01 -29.70 -7.86
CA ILE A 111 -5.44 -29.71 -7.58
C ILE A 111 -5.74 -28.77 -6.41
N VAL A 112 -6.82 -28.00 -6.52
CA VAL A 112 -7.33 -27.13 -5.47
C VAL A 112 -8.53 -27.82 -4.83
N THR A 113 -8.48 -28.11 -3.54
CA THR A 113 -9.55 -28.82 -2.84
C THR A 113 -10.12 -27.98 -1.71
N MET A 114 -11.41 -28.17 -1.42
CA MET A 114 -12.04 -27.64 -0.21
C MET A 114 -11.35 -28.13 1.08
N GLY A 115 -11.54 -27.39 2.17
CA GLY A 115 -11.07 -27.77 3.51
C GLY A 115 -10.47 -26.59 4.27
N SER A 116 -9.92 -26.87 5.45
CA SER A 116 -9.38 -25.83 6.34
C SER A 116 -8.26 -25.00 5.71
N TYR A 117 -7.42 -25.61 4.88
CA TYR A 117 -6.37 -24.91 4.13
C TYR A 117 -6.95 -23.92 3.11
N CYS A 118 -8.01 -24.35 2.40
CA CYS A 118 -8.72 -23.52 1.43
C CYS A 118 -9.40 -22.33 2.13
N THR A 119 -10.09 -22.58 3.23
CA THR A 119 -10.72 -21.54 4.05
C THR A 119 -9.69 -20.57 4.61
N ALA A 120 -8.57 -21.06 5.16
CA ALA A 120 -7.50 -20.20 5.65
C ALA A 120 -6.91 -19.33 4.53
N GLN A 121 -6.70 -19.87 3.33
CA GLN A 121 -6.24 -19.09 2.19
C GLN A 121 -7.23 -17.99 1.82
N GLY A 122 -8.52 -18.35 1.69
CA GLY A 122 -9.58 -17.41 1.34
C GLY A 122 -9.68 -16.25 2.32
N ILE A 123 -9.69 -16.55 3.62
CA ILE A 123 -9.70 -15.55 4.70
C ILE A 123 -8.48 -14.63 4.62
N MET A 124 -7.26 -15.18 4.49
CA MET A 124 -6.04 -14.37 4.43
C MET A 124 -6.02 -13.46 3.19
N LYS A 125 -6.47 -13.96 2.04
CA LYS A 125 -6.62 -13.14 0.83
C LYS A 125 -7.65 -12.03 1.04
N GLN A 126 -8.85 -12.39 1.46
CA GLN A 126 -9.94 -11.42 1.63
C GLN A 126 -9.57 -10.32 2.65
N MET A 127 -8.98 -10.67 3.79
CA MET A 127 -8.55 -9.69 4.79
C MET A 127 -7.45 -8.75 4.26
N GLY A 128 -6.45 -9.31 3.57
CA GLY A 128 -5.34 -8.54 3.02
C GLY A 128 -5.80 -7.60 1.92
N GLU A 129 -6.49 -8.12 0.91
CA GLU A 129 -6.90 -7.39 -0.29
C GLU A 129 -7.91 -6.28 0.03
N LEU A 130 -8.92 -6.57 0.86
CA LEU A 130 -9.88 -5.56 1.32
C LEU A 130 -9.22 -4.46 2.15
N GLY A 131 -8.33 -4.84 3.08
CA GLY A 131 -7.63 -3.90 3.94
C GLY A 131 -6.71 -2.96 3.14
N VAL A 132 -5.95 -3.51 2.17
CA VAL A 132 -5.10 -2.74 1.26
C VAL A 132 -5.93 -1.76 0.43
N ALA A 133 -7.07 -2.19 -0.14
CA ALA A 133 -7.93 -1.32 -0.94
C ALA A 133 -8.46 -0.13 -0.12
N LEU A 134 -8.98 -0.39 1.09
CA LEU A 134 -9.50 0.66 1.97
C LEU A 134 -8.42 1.64 2.44
N LEU A 135 -7.27 1.13 2.87
CA LEU A 135 -6.15 1.96 3.33
C LEU A 135 -5.57 2.79 2.19
N THR A 136 -5.54 2.24 0.98
CA THR A 136 -5.12 3.00 -0.22
C THR A 136 -6.09 4.12 -0.54
N LEU A 137 -7.41 3.86 -0.47
CA LEU A 137 -8.42 4.89 -0.68
C LEU A 137 -8.28 6.01 0.36
N ILE A 138 -8.14 5.66 1.65
CA ILE A 138 -7.95 6.61 2.74
C ILE A 138 -6.67 7.43 2.53
N LEU A 139 -5.55 6.78 2.21
CA LEU A 139 -4.27 7.44 1.97
C LEU A 139 -4.35 8.39 0.78
N THR A 140 -5.07 8.00 -0.29
CA THR A 140 -5.27 8.83 -1.48
C THR A 140 -6.06 10.08 -1.14
N ILE A 141 -7.20 9.93 -0.45
CA ILE A 141 -8.04 11.06 0.00
C ILE A 141 -7.23 11.97 0.92
N HIS A 142 -6.55 11.42 1.93
CA HIS A 142 -5.75 12.20 2.87
C HIS A 142 -4.60 12.96 2.17
N THR A 143 -3.91 12.32 1.23
CA THR A 143 -2.83 12.95 0.48
C THR A 143 -3.37 14.07 -0.41
N PHE A 144 -4.53 13.87 -1.03
CA PHE A 144 -5.18 14.89 -1.85
C PHE A 144 -5.61 16.12 -1.02
N THR A 145 -6.29 15.89 0.11
CA THR A 145 -6.78 16.99 0.96
C THR A 145 -5.65 17.78 1.62
N THR A 146 -4.59 17.08 2.04
CA THR A 146 -3.39 17.73 2.60
C THR A 146 -2.61 18.49 1.53
N ALA A 147 -2.52 17.98 0.29
CA ALA A 147 -1.81 18.65 -0.79
C ALA A 147 -2.49 19.95 -1.26
N LEU A 148 -3.82 19.96 -1.39
CA LEU A 148 -4.54 21.12 -1.92
C LEU A 148 -4.93 22.14 -0.85
N TRP A 149 -5.33 21.67 0.34
CA TRP A 149 -5.90 22.55 1.37
C TRP A 149 -5.07 22.61 2.65
N SER A 150 -4.00 21.80 2.78
CA SER A 150 -3.22 21.68 4.03
C SER A 150 -4.06 21.32 5.26
N VAL A 151 -5.28 20.78 5.06
CA VAL A 151 -6.21 20.41 6.13
C VAL A 151 -5.89 19.02 6.65
N GLY A 152 -5.88 18.86 7.98
CA GLY A 152 -5.79 17.55 8.63
C GLY A 152 -4.37 16.97 8.70
N ALA A 153 -3.33 17.75 8.39
CA ALA A 153 -1.93 17.31 8.44
C ALA A 153 -1.49 16.84 9.85
N GLU A 154 -2.08 17.39 10.91
CA GLU A 154 -1.73 17.08 12.31
C GLU A 154 -2.79 16.22 13.04
N ALA A 155 -3.86 15.80 12.35
CA ALA A 155 -5.03 15.15 12.96
C ALA A 155 -4.80 13.65 13.29
N ARG A 156 -3.82 13.35 14.14
CA ARG A 156 -3.42 11.97 14.49
C ARG A 156 -4.52 11.14 15.14
N SER A 157 -5.28 11.71 16.08
CA SER A 157 -6.36 10.98 16.76
C SER A 157 -7.44 10.53 15.77
N PHE A 158 -7.73 11.36 14.77
CA PHE A 158 -8.64 11.01 13.69
C PHE A 158 -8.09 9.84 12.86
N ALA A 159 -6.79 9.86 12.53
CA ALA A 159 -6.15 8.78 11.78
C ALA A 159 -6.17 7.44 12.52
N PHE A 160 -5.91 7.41 13.83
CA PHE A 160 -6.07 6.21 14.64
C PHE A 160 -7.52 5.71 14.65
N GLY A 161 -8.49 6.61 14.77
CA GLY A 161 -9.92 6.28 14.70
C GLY A 161 -10.29 5.62 13.37
N VAL A 162 -9.84 6.21 12.26
CA VAL A 162 -10.08 5.68 10.90
C VAL A 162 -9.44 4.30 10.72
N VAL A 163 -8.17 4.12 11.09
CA VAL A 163 -7.48 2.82 10.96
C VAL A 163 -8.12 1.75 11.84
N THR A 164 -8.50 2.10 13.08
CA THR A 164 -9.18 1.16 13.99
C THR A 164 -10.53 0.76 13.42
N PHE A 165 -11.30 1.73 12.89
CA PHE A 165 -12.57 1.45 12.24
C PHE A 165 -12.40 0.55 11.01
N THR A 166 -11.40 0.80 10.16
CA THR A 166 -11.10 -0.07 9.02
C THR A 166 -10.71 -1.47 9.45
N CYS A 167 -9.90 -1.61 10.50
CA CYS A 167 -9.54 -2.91 11.05
C CYS A 167 -10.75 -3.69 11.55
N LEU A 168 -11.61 -3.05 12.33
CA LEU A 168 -12.86 -3.64 12.81
C LEU A 168 -13.77 -4.02 11.64
N PHE A 169 -13.92 -3.15 10.64
CA PHE A 169 -14.73 -3.43 9.46
C PHE A 169 -14.22 -4.68 8.72
N VAL A 170 -12.92 -4.76 8.42
CA VAL A 170 -12.34 -5.91 7.70
C VAL A 170 -12.50 -7.20 8.50
N VAL A 171 -12.15 -7.20 9.78
CA VAL A 171 -12.21 -8.40 10.63
C VAL A 171 -13.64 -8.88 10.81
N LEU A 172 -14.57 -7.96 11.10
CA LEU A 172 -15.97 -8.30 11.29
C LEU A 172 -16.62 -8.77 9.99
N TRP A 173 -16.34 -8.11 8.85
CA TRP A 173 -16.86 -8.51 7.56
C TRP A 173 -16.42 -9.95 7.22
N VAL A 174 -15.11 -10.21 7.20
CA VAL A 174 -14.58 -11.53 6.84
C VAL A 174 -15.03 -12.60 7.83
N GLY A 175 -15.01 -12.31 9.13
CA GLY A 175 -15.40 -13.23 10.19
C GLY A 175 -16.89 -13.58 10.16
N ILE A 176 -17.78 -12.60 10.00
CA ILE A 176 -19.22 -12.83 9.92
C ILE A 176 -19.57 -13.57 8.63
N SER A 177 -19.02 -13.16 7.47
CA SER A 177 -19.32 -13.82 6.21
C SER A 177 -18.91 -15.30 6.22
N ASN A 178 -17.74 -15.63 6.78
CA ASN A 178 -17.29 -17.02 6.97
C ASN A 178 -18.08 -17.78 8.06
N GLY A 179 -18.56 -17.08 9.10
CA GLY A 179 -19.31 -17.71 10.19
C GLY A 179 -20.78 -18.00 9.88
N VAL A 180 -21.41 -17.20 9.02
CA VAL A 180 -22.83 -17.32 8.66
C VAL A 180 -23.05 -18.23 7.45
N HIS A 181 -22.14 -18.20 6.48
CA HIS A 181 -22.29 -18.94 5.24
C HIS A 181 -21.55 -20.29 5.30
N LYS A 182 -22.22 -21.36 4.83
CA LYS A 182 -21.58 -22.66 4.63
C LYS A 182 -20.78 -22.66 3.34
N ASP A 183 -19.59 -23.27 3.39
CA ASP A 183 -18.67 -23.38 2.26
C ASP A 183 -18.47 -22.01 1.58
N PHE A 184 -18.19 -21.00 2.41
CA PHE A 184 -18.06 -19.61 1.95
C PHE A 184 -16.83 -19.44 1.04
N GLU A 185 -15.70 -20.03 1.44
CA GLU A 185 -14.47 -20.06 0.66
C GLU A 185 -14.40 -21.35 -0.15
N THR A 186 -14.36 -21.24 -1.48
CA THR A 186 -14.36 -22.37 -2.40
C THR A 186 -13.32 -22.19 -3.51
N PRO A 187 -12.87 -23.26 -4.18
CA PRO A 187 -12.03 -23.14 -5.37
C PRO A 187 -12.71 -22.25 -6.43
N THR A 188 -12.05 -21.14 -6.84
CA THR A 188 -12.57 -20.27 -7.90
C THR A 188 -11.51 -19.64 -8.82
N PRO A 189 -11.33 -20.21 -10.02
CA PRO A 189 -11.13 -21.65 -10.22
C PRO A 189 -9.71 -22.07 -9.79
N PHE A 190 -8.74 -21.14 -9.78
CA PHE A 190 -7.32 -21.47 -9.60
C PHE A 190 -6.85 -21.41 -8.13
N TRP A 191 -7.62 -20.80 -7.24
CA TRP A 191 -7.29 -20.68 -5.82
C TRP A 191 -8.56 -20.61 -4.99
N CYS A 192 -8.43 -20.70 -3.67
CA CYS A 192 -9.55 -20.57 -2.75
C CYS A 192 -9.90 -19.11 -2.51
N TRP A 193 -11.20 -18.82 -2.64
CA TRP A 193 -11.78 -17.50 -2.47
C TRP A 193 -13.30 -17.61 -2.28
N ILE A 194 -13.97 -16.49 -1.95
CA ILE A 194 -15.43 -16.40 -1.77
C ILE A 194 -16.11 -17.12 -2.92
N GLY A 195 -16.98 -18.08 -2.65
CA GLY A 195 -17.54 -18.97 -3.67
C GLY A 195 -18.48 -18.25 -4.65
N PRO A 196 -18.67 -18.81 -5.86
CA PRO A 196 -19.51 -18.22 -6.90
C PRO A 196 -21.00 -18.15 -6.52
N LYS A 197 -21.44 -18.93 -5.52
CA LYS A 197 -22.78 -18.85 -4.94
C LYS A 197 -23.05 -17.48 -4.29
N TYR A 198 -22.02 -16.81 -3.81
CA TYR A 198 -22.10 -15.57 -3.03
C TYR A 198 -21.59 -14.36 -3.82
N ASN A 199 -22.11 -14.15 -5.03
CA ASN A 199 -21.68 -13.02 -5.89
C ASN A 199 -21.90 -11.64 -5.26
N GLY A 200 -22.95 -11.47 -4.44
CA GLY A 200 -23.17 -10.23 -3.68
C GLY A 200 -22.05 -9.96 -2.68
N GLU A 201 -21.64 -10.99 -1.94
CA GLU A 201 -20.54 -10.92 -0.96
C GLU A 201 -19.19 -10.67 -1.63
N ARG A 202 -18.96 -11.26 -2.81
CA ARG A 202 -17.79 -10.94 -3.64
C ARG A 202 -17.72 -9.47 -3.99
N LEU A 203 -18.84 -8.93 -4.45
CA LEU A 203 -18.92 -7.54 -4.90
C LEU A 203 -18.71 -6.57 -3.73
N ALA A 204 -19.44 -6.79 -2.63
CA ALA A 204 -19.40 -5.93 -1.45
C ALA A 204 -18.11 -6.11 -0.61
N GLY A 205 -17.55 -7.31 -0.59
CA GLY A 205 -16.43 -7.67 0.26
C GLY A 205 -15.05 -7.42 -0.34
N GLU A 206 -14.95 -7.11 -1.63
CA GLU A 206 -13.66 -6.87 -2.28
C GLU A 206 -13.77 -5.90 -3.47
N TYR A 207 -14.55 -6.27 -4.49
CA TYR A 207 -14.51 -5.59 -5.79
C TYR A 207 -14.92 -4.12 -5.75
N VAL A 208 -16.00 -3.77 -5.05
CA VAL A 208 -16.47 -2.38 -4.92
C VAL A 208 -15.35 -1.51 -4.35
N TRP A 209 -14.66 -1.97 -3.31
CA TRP A 209 -13.61 -1.20 -2.64
C TRP A 209 -12.36 -1.08 -3.51
N MET A 210 -11.95 -2.15 -4.18
CA MET A 210 -10.84 -2.11 -5.14
C MET A 210 -11.10 -1.10 -6.27
N TRP A 211 -12.30 -1.10 -6.85
CA TRP A 211 -12.64 -0.19 -7.94
C TRP A 211 -12.81 1.26 -7.50
N ILE A 212 -13.40 1.52 -6.32
CA ILE A 212 -13.46 2.87 -5.76
C ILE A 212 -12.04 3.38 -5.47
N ALA A 213 -11.18 2.55 -4.87
CA ALA A 213 -9.78 2.91 -4.61
C ALA A 213 -9.02 3.20 -5.91
N LEU A 214 -9.22 2.37 -6.95
CA LEU A 214 -8.62 2.58 -8.27
C LEU A 214 -9.11 3.88 -8.91
N PHE A 215 -10.43 4.09 -8.97
CA PHE A 215 -11.02 5.29 -9.56
C PHE A 215 -10.57 6.55 -8.82
N ALA A 216 -10.60 6.54 -7.48
CA ALA A 216 -10.12 7.65 -6.66
C ALA A 216 -8.62 7.92 -6.90
N SER A 217 -7.79 6.87 -6.99
CA SER A 217 -6.36 7.00 -7.28
C SER A 217 -6.11 7.70 -8.61
N VAL A 218 -6.83 7.31 -9.67
CA VAL A 218 -6.71 7.93 -11.00
C VAL A 218 -7.23 9.37 -11.00
N VAL A 219 -8.44 9.60 -10.47
CA VAL A 219 -9.09 10.92 -10.49
C VAL A 219 -8.33 11.93 -9.63
N MET A 220 -7.91 11.56 -8.43
CA MET A 220 -7.19 12.48 -7.53
C MET A 220 -5.74 12.71 -7.97
N TYR A 221 -5.14 11.79 -8.73
CA TYR A 221 -3.79 11.97 -9.26
C TYR A 221 -3.72 13.09 -10.31
N VAL A 222 -4.72 13.22 -11.19
CA VAL A 222 -4.70 14.21 -12.27
C VAL A 222 -4.56 15.66 -11.74
N PRO A 223 -5.40 16.15 -10.81
CA PRO A 223 -5.26 17.48 -10.24
C PRO A 223 -3.96 17.67 -9.45
N VAL A 224 -3.52 16.66 -8.67
CA VAL A 224 -2.25 16.74 -7.93
C VAL A 224 -1.08 16.88 -8.90
N HIS A 225 -1.09 16.17 -10.03
CA HIS A 225 -0.07 16.30 -11.07
C HIS A 225 -0.03 17.69 -11.71
N PHE A 226 -1.18 18.27 -12.04
CA PHE A 226 -1.23 19.62 -12.60
C PHE A 226 -0.88 20.71 -11.58
N TRP A 227 -1.29 20.55 -10.32
CA TRP A 227 -0.88 21.41 -9.20
C TRP A 227 0.65 21.38 -9.02
N MET A 228 1.26 20.19 -9.04
CA MET A 228 2.72 20.01 -8.92
C MET A 228 3.51 20.67 -10.05
N LYS A 229 2.95 20.78 -11.26
CA LYS A 229 3.59 21.46 -12.39
C LYS A 229 3.43 22.98 -12.35
N GLY A 230 2.74 23.53 -11.36
CA GLY A 230 2.48 24.97 -11.25
C GLY A 230 1.53 25.50 -12.34
N HIS A 231 0.78 24.62 -13.01
CA HIS A 231 -0.18 25.02 -14.05
C HIS A 231 -1.51 25.53 -13.47
N LEU A 232 -1.72 25.39 -12.16
CA LEU A 232 -2.85 25.92 -11.40
C LEU A 232 -2.30 26.81 -10.28
N SER A 233 -2.30 28.12 -10.51
CA SER A 233 -2.11 29.13 -9.47
C SER A 233 -3.49 29.54 -8.97
N VAL A 234 -3.82 29.25 -7.72
CA VAL A 234 -4.90 29.97 -7.03
C VAL A 234 -4.24 31.16 -6.37
N ASP A 235 -4.28 32.29 -7.08
CA ASP A 235 -3.65 33.52 -6.65
C ASP A 235 -4.52 34.32 -5.67
N GLY A 236 -3.85 35.22 -4.98
CA GLY A 236 -4.41 36.07 -3.93
C GLY A 236 -3.40 36.99 -3.25
N GLU A 237 -2.16 37.09 -3.77
CA GLU A 237 -1.11 38.10 -3.47
C GLU A 237 0.27 37.61 -2.96
N LYS A 238 0.48 36.35 -2.53
CA LYS A 238 1.86 35.79 -2.36
C LYS A 238 1.84 34.29 -2.00
N TRP A 239 2.15 33.42 -2.97
CA TRP A 239 2.03 31.95 -2.85
C TRP A 239 3.33 31.18 -3.16
N TYR A 240 4.46 31.87 -3.31
CA TYR A 240 5.69 31.26 -3.80
C TYR A 240 6.53 30.62 -2.67
N LYS A 241 6.38 29.29 -2.50
CA LYS A 241 7.48 28.34 -2.29
C LYS A 241 6.97 26.89 -2.46
N PHE A 242 7.25 26.32 -3.62
CA PHE A 242 7.29 24.85 -3.83
C PHE A 242 8.60 24.57 -4.58
N PRO A 243 9.45 23.66 -4.08
CA PRO A 243 9.29 22.26 -4.46
C PRO A 243 9.67 21.28 -3.34
N HIS A 244 9.17 20.03 -3.37
CA HIS A 244 9.99 18.80 -3.28
C HIS A 244 9.15 17.52 -3.46
N LYS A 245 9.59 16.70 -4.43
CA LYS A 245 9.39 15.26 -4.69
C LYS A 245 8.01 14.61 -4.37
N ILE A 246 7.25 14.44 -5.45
CA ILE A 246 6.51 13.24 -5.92
C ILE A 246 5.78 12.41 -4.83
N SER A 247 4.47 12.21 -4.97
CA SER A 247 3.79 11.01 -4.42
C SER A 247 3.43 10.06 -5.56
N SER A 248 4.32 9.13 -5.91
CA SER A 248 4.09 8.09 -6.94
C SER A 248 3.15 6.97 -6.48
N TYR A 249 2.69 7.02 -5.23
CA TYR A 249 1.88 5.96 -4.60
C TYR A 249 0.57 5.66 -5.33
N PRO A 250 -0.25 6.66 -5.72
CA PRO A 250 -1.52 6.37 -6.40
C PRO A 250 -1.32 5.76 -7.81
N LEU A 251 -0.20 6.10 -8.47
CA LEU A 251 0.12 5.57 -9.81
C LEU A 251 0.55 4.11 -9.74
N ALA A 252 1.41 3.75 -8.78
CA ALA A 252 1.82 2.36 -8.62
C ALA A 252 0.64 1.44 -8.28
N TYR A 253 -0.24 1.88 -7.37
CA TYR A 253 -1.46 1.12 -7.07
C TYR A 253 -2.32 0.94 -8.32
N SER A 254 -2.53 2.02 -9.10
CA SER A 254 -3.31 1.94 -10.33
C SER A 254 -2.69 0.96 -11.34
N VAL A 255 -1.38 1.02 -11.56
CA VAL A 255 -0.67 0.13 -12.48
C VAL A 255 -0.76 -1.34 -12.04
N MET A 256 -0.66 -1.62 -10.74
CA MET A 256 -0.70 -2.99 -10.22
C MET A 256 -2.13 -3.58 -10.19
N VAL A 257 -3.16 -2.75 -9.96
CA VAL A 257 -4.55 -3.21 -9.77
C VAL A 257 -5.37 -3.23 -11.07
N ILE A 258 -5.02 -2.42 -12.07
CA ILE A 258 -5.75 -2.36 -13.35
C ILE A 258 -5.80 -3.73 -14.05
N PRO A 259 -4.68 -4.46 -14.27
CA PRO A 259 -4.71 -5.71 -15.01
C PRO A 259 -5.61 -6.76 -14.35
N LEU A 260 -5.52 -6.89 -13.03
CA LEU A 260 -6.40 -7.77 -12.25
C LEU A 260 -7.86 -7.34 -12.38
N SER A 261 -8.16 -6.04 -12.19
CA SER A 261 -9.53 -5.50 -12.27
C SER A 261 -10.17 -5.76 -13.64
N VAL A 262 -9.43 -5.56 -14.72
CA VAL A 262 -9.90 -5.83 -16.10
C VAL A 262 -10.20 -7.32 -16.28
N SER A 263 -9.30 -8.22 -15.84
CA SER A 263 -9.52 -9.66 -15.96
C SER A 263 -10.78 -10.12 -15.22
N ARG A 264 -11.03 -9.58 -14.02
CA ARG A 264 -12.20 -9.91 -13.19
C ARG A 264 -13.49 -9.37 -13.76
N TRP A 265 -13.47 -8.14 -14.29
CA TRP A 265 -14.63 -7.56 -14.98
C TRP A 265 -15.02 -8.36 -16.22
N LEU A 266 -14.05 -8.83 -17.00
CA LEU A 266 -14.31 -9.66 -18.18
C LEU A 266 -14.94 -11.01 -17.80
N LEU A 267 -14.46 -11.63 -16.71
CA LEU A 267 -15.04 -12.87 -16.16
C LEU A 267 -16.50 -12.67 -15.73
N PHE A 268 -16.84 -11.54 -15.10
CA PHE A 268 -18.22 -11.23 -14.73
C PHE A 268 -19.16 -11.06 -15.93
N ASN A 269 -18.64 -10.60 -17.06
CA ASN A 269 -19.41 -10.46 -18.30
C ASN A 269 -19.49 -11.77 -19.10
N HIS A 270 -19.21 -12.91 -18.46
CA HIS A 270 -19.22 -14.24 -19.08
C HIS A 270 -18.32 -14.36 -20.32
N LYS A 271 -17.28 -13.53 -20.41
CA LYS A 271 -16.30 -13.62 -21.50
C LYS A 271 -15.22 -14.64 -21.13
N ASN A 272 -14.81 -15.43 -22.11
CA ASN A 272 -13.67 -16.34 -21.96
C ASN A 272 -12.40 -15.51 -21.80
N VAL A 273 -11.80 -15.56 -20.62
CA VAL A 273 -10.51 -14.91 -20.31
C VAL A 273 -9.44 -15.99 -20.27
N PRO A 274 -8.36 -15.87 -21.08
CA PRO A 274 -7.23 -16.79 -20.99
C PRO A 274 -6.66 -16.80 -19.57
N SER A 275 -6.36 -18.00 -19.04
CA SER A 275 -5.79 -18.15 -17.69
C SER A 275 -4.51 -17.33 -17.51
N ALA A 276 -3.67 -17.25 -18.55
CA ALA A 276 -2.45 -16.43 -18.56
C ALA A 276 -2.72 -14.94 -18.25
N THR A 277 -3.81 -14.37 -18.73
CA THR A 277 -4.19 -12.97 -18.46
C THR A 277 -4.55 -12.78 -16.99
N THR A 278 -5.30 -13.72 -16.42
CA THR A 278 -5.64 -13.72 -14.98
C THR A 278 -4.38 -13.87 -14.13
N PHE A 279 -3.47 -14.77 -14.51
CA PHE A 279 -2.20 -14.95 -13.79
C PHE A 279 -1.29 -13.73 -13.89
N PHE A 280 -1.20 -13.07 -15.06
CA PHE A 280 -0.46 -11.82 -15.17
C PHE A 280 -0.99 -10.76 -14.20
N GLY A 281 -2.31 -10.59 -14.15
CA GLY A 281 -2.95 -9.63 -13.24
C GLY A 281 -2.71 -9.96 -11.76
N ILE A 282 -2.87 -11.22 -11.36
CA ILE A 282 -2.70 -11.61 -9.96
C ILE A 282 -1.22 -11.55 -9.52
N ILE A 283 -0.27 -11.87 -10.41
CA ILE A 283 1.17 -11.73 -10.14
C ILE A 283 1.53 -10.26 -9.89
N MET A 284 1.07 -9.35 -10.76
CA MET A 284 1.28 -7.90 -10.55
C MET A 284 0.65 -7.42 -9.24
N PHE A 285 -0.55 -7.90 -8.93
CA PHE A 285 -1.21 -7.54 -7.70
C PHE A 285 -0.46 -8.03 -6.46
N HIS A 286 0.09 -9.25 -6.46
CA HIS A 286 0.90 -9.75 -5.34
C HIS A 286 2.29 -9.10 -5.23
N LEU A 287 2.77 -8.39 -6.26
CA LEU A 287 3.96 -7.52 -6.20
C LEU A 287 3.67 -6.13 -5.59
N SER A 288 2.41 -5.83 -5.21
CA SER A 288 2.02 -4.55 -4.62
C SER A 288 2.84 -4.21 -3.37
N GLY A 289 3.01 -5.17 -2.45
CA GLY A 289 3.73 -4.98 -1.20
C GLY A 289 5.20 -4.59 -1.42
N ALA A 290 5.92 -5.30 -2.28
CA ALA A 290 7.28 -4.94 -2.67
C ALA A 290 7.35 -3.54 -3.32
N THR A 291 6.37 -3.21 -4.15
CA THR A 291 6.27 -1.90 -4.80
C THR A 291 5.99 -0.78 -3.79
N ASN A 292 5.10 -1.00 -2.83
CA ASN A 292 4.78 -0.06 -1.75
C ASN A 292 6.01 0.21 -0.87
N VAL A 293 6.80 -0.83 -0.57
CA VAL A 293 8.09 -0.71 0.13
C VAL A 293 9.09 0.11 -0.68
N LEU A 294 9.25 -0.19 -1.97
CA LEU A 294 10.16 0.53 -2.85
C LEU A 294 9.79 2.02 -2.96
N LEU A 295 8.49 2.31 -3.12
CA LEU A 295 7.97 3.67 -3.13
C LEU A 295 8.24 4.39 -1.81
N PHE A 296 8.10 3.71 -0.68
CA PHE A 296 8.42 4.27 0.63
C PHE A 296 9.87 4.71 0.75
N LEU A 297 10.79 3.84 0.35
CA LEU A 297 12.22 4.14 0.40
C LEU A 297 12.62 5.29 -0.54
N ILE A 298 12.01 5.39 -1.72
CA ILE A 298 12.34 6.43 -2.71
C ILE A 298 11.69 7.78 -2.36
N VAL A 299 10.41 7.76 -2.00
CA VAL A 299 9.58 8.97 -1.89
C VAL A 299 9.64 9.58 -0.49
N ARG A 300 9.70 8.77 0.56
CA ARG A 300 9.63 9.24 1.95
C ARG A 300 10.77 8.69 2.81
N PRO A 301 12.04 8.91 2.46
CA PRO A 301 13.19 8.36 3.18
C PRO A 301 13.34 8.88 4.62
N ARG A 302 12.55 9.88 5.03
CA ARG A 302 12.58 10.50 6.37
C ARG A 302 11.40 10.10 7.27
N LEU A 303 10.46 9.32 6.75
CA LEU A 303 9.27 8.89 7.46
C LEU A 303 9.58 7.67 8.34
N LEU A 304 8.81 7.37 9.40
CA LEU A 304 9.04 6.21 10.30
C LEU A 304 10.45 6.10 10.91
N LEU A 305 11.02 7.22 11.40
CA LEU A 305 12.32 7.27 12.10
C LEU A 305 13.55 6.87 11.25
N PHE A 306 13.47 6.99 9.93
CA PHE A 306 14.65 6.81 9.07
C PHE A 306 15.62 8.02 9.07
N THR A 307 15.21 9.16 9.64
CA THR A 307 16.13 10.28 9.96
C THR A 307 17.13 9.86 11.06
N PRO A 308 18.42 10.23 10.98
CA PRO A 308 19.37 9.99 12.07
C PRO A 308 19.03 10.78 13.35
N PRO A 309 19.29 10.23 14.56
CA PRO A 309 19.05 10.94 15.82
C PRO A 309 19.85 12.25 15.98
N ASP A 310 21.05 12.30 15.40
CA ASP A 310 21.99 13.42 15.55
C ASP A 310 21.46 14.70 14.89
N GLU A 311 20.80 14.57 13.73
CA GLU A 311 20.14 15.69 13.03
C GLU A 311 18.93 16.25 13.80
N LEU A 312 18.27 15.41 14.62
CA LEU A 312 17.12 15.79 15.44
C LEU A 312 17.51 16.58 16.68
N GLY A 313 18.72 16.36 17.20
CA GLY A 313 19.31 17.16 18.27
C GLY A 313 19.68 18.56 17.80
N GLU A 314 20.33 18.70 16.65
CA GLU A 314 20.67 20.00 16.07
C GLU A 314 19.43 20.83 15.73
N SER A 315 18.42 20.20 15.10
CA SER A 315 17.16 20.88 14.74
C SER A 315 16.42 21.46 15.96
N SER A 316 16.45 20.75 17.09
CA SER A 316 15.78 21.21 18.32
C SER A 316 16.59 22.27 19.07
N VAL A 317 17.92 22.21 19.01
CA VAL A 317 18.83 23.25 19.54
C VAL A 317 18.73 24.55 18.72
N GLU A 318 18.63 24.48 17.40
CA GLU A 318 18.49 25.64 16.51
C GLU A 318 17.14 26.35 16.70
N LEU A 319 16.04 25.58 16.84
CA LEU A 319 14.72 26.11 17.22
C LEU A 319 14.70 26.74 18.62
N ALA A 320 15.43 26.17 19.58
CA ALA A 320 15.56 26.73 20.93
C ALA A 320 16.36 28.04 20.97
N HIS A 321 17.43 28.16 20.16
CA HIS A 321 18.18 29.41 19.98
C HIS A 321 17.35 30.48 19.28
N THR A 322 16.48 30.10 18.34
CA THR A 322 15.58 31.05 17.66
C THR A 322 14.47 31.53 18.60
N SER A 323 13.95 30.66 19.48
CA SER A 323 12.94 30.98 20.50
C SER A 323 13.47 31.85 21.66
N THR A 324 14.77 31.79 21.98
CA THR A 324 15.37 32.61 23.04
C THR A 324 15.78 34.00 22.56
N SER A 325 15.84 34.23 21.24
CA SER A 325 16.17 35.54 20.66
C SER A 325 14.96 36.40 20.28
N SER A 326 13.74 36.03 20.69
CA SER A 326 12.52 36.82 20.44
C SER A 326 11.86 37.31 21.73
N ALA A 327 12.58 38.14 22.48
CA ALA A 327 11.96 39.11 23.37
C ALA A 327 12.89 40.31 23.46
N ILE A 328 12.31 41.51 23.37
CA ILE A 328 12.93 42.85 23.41
C ILE A 328 13.22 43.43 22.01
N PHE A 329 12.17 44.00 21.41
CA PHE A 329 12.29 45.30 20.74
C PHE A 329 12.19 46.40 21.81
N PRO A 330 12.87 47.54 21.62
CA PRO A 330 12.09 48.70 21.17
C PRO A 330 12.75 49.46 20.00
N ASP A 331 11.88 50.09 19.22
CA ASP A 331 12.17 51.09 18.18
C ASP A 331 13.25 52.10 18.58
N MET A 332 14.06 52.53 17.60
CA MET A 332 14.26 53.96 17.33
C MET A 332 14.70 54.22 15.88
N ILE A 333 14.00 55.19 15.29
CA ILE A 333 14.30 55.95 14.09
C ILE A 333 15.66 56.64 14.24
N GLU A 334 16.58 56.53 13.28
CA GLU A 334 17.37 57.69 12.85
C GLU A 334 17.98 57.53 11.45
N HIS A 335 17.89 58.63 10.72
CA HIS A 335 18.47 58.93 9.43
C HIS A 335 19.95 59.31 9.62
N ASP A 336 20.75 59.08 8.58
CA ASP A 336 21.92 59.88 8.19
C ASP A 336 23.35 59.35 8.39
N GLN A 337 24.08 59.47 7.28
CA GLN A 337 25.52 59.62 7.04
C GLN A 337 26.55 58.84 7.87
N SER A 338 27.31 58.00 7.17
CA SER A 338 28.74 57.82 7.46
C SER A 338 29.58 57.70 6.18
N LEU A 339 30.16 58.84 5.79
CA LEU A 339 31.47 58.91 5.13
C LEU A 339 32.52 58.23 6.03
N PRO A 340 33.52 57.56 5.46
CA PRO A 340 34.84 57.50 6.07
C PRO A 340 35.77 58.49 5.38
N THR A 341 36.12 59.54 6.12
CA THR A 341 37.31 60.37 5.93
C THR A 341 38.56 59.48 5.90
N ARG A 342 39.36 59.63 4.84
CA ARG A 342 40.71 59.07 4.73
C ARG A 342 41.72 60.17 5.08
N PRO A 343 42.79 59.92 5.86
CA PRO A 343 43.79 60.94 6.16
C PRO A 343 44.60 61.24 4.90
N GLY A 344 44.87 62.53 4.67
CA GLY A 344 45.72 63.00 3.57
C GLY A 344 47.21 62.80 3.83
N PHE A 345 47.99 62.78 2.75
CA PHE A 345 49.18 63.62 2.53
C PHE A 345 49.84 63.28 1.17
N MET A 346 50.47 64.30 0.55
CA MET A 346 51.46 64.27 -0.57
C MET A 346 50.95 63.95 -1.99
N ASP A 347 51.30 64.64 -3.07
CA ASP A 347 51.95 65.94 -3.39
C ASP A 347 51.85 66.10 -4.93
N ASP A 348 51.80 67.37 -5.40
CA ASP A 348 52.33 67.93 -6.66
C ASP A 348 52.04 67.32 -8.06
N VAL A 349 51.31 68.07 -8.91
CA VAL A 349 51.78 68.92 -10.04
C VAL A 349 50.59 69.30 -10.93
#